data_AF-A0A5E6ZWI6-F1
#
_entry.id   AF-A0A5E6ZWI6-F1
#
_cell.length_a   1.000
_cell.length_b   1.000
_cell.length_c   1.000
_cell.angle_alpha   90.00
_cell.angle_beta   90.00
_cell.angle_gamma   90.00
#
_symmetry.space_group_name_H-M   'P 1'
#
loop_
_entity.id
_entity.type
_entity.pdbx_description
1 polymer ?
#
loop_
_entity_poly.entity_id
_entity_poly.type
_entity_poly.pdbx_seq_one_letter_code
_entity_poly.pdbx_strand_id
1 'polypeptide(L)'
;MGAQKLQPRFIRAGEAPAYLSMNLPLFNEIVRPFVNEFPIGERGVGFDRQELDAWASSYVAAKAIDKKGAREQQLPRSERQKGETQWREKRSQASPKGKVSGISTRKSTAKDFTNLLEQVTGKKQSAT
;
A
#
# COMPACT_ATOMS: atom_id res chain seq x y z
N MET A 1 24.40 -19.43 19.12
CA MET A 1 24.88 -19.36 17.73
C MET A 1 23.69 -19.04 16.85
N GLY A 2 23.62 -17.83 16.28
CA GLY A 2 22.50 -17.45 15.41
C GLY A 2 22.59 -18.20 14.10
N ALA A 3 21.55 -18.97 13.74
CA ALA A 3 21.47 -19.60 12.44
C ALA A 3 21.49 -18.52 11.36
N GLN A 4 22.52 -18.54 10.50
CA GLN A 4 22.55 -17.69 9.31
C GLN A 4 21.38 -18.12 8.43
N LYS A 5 20.34 -17.28 8.36
CA LYS A 5 19.16 -17.54 7.56
C LYS A 5 19.56 -17.42 6.10
N LEU A 6 19.75 -18.55 5.43
CA LEU A 6 20.01 -18.58 3.99
C LEU A 6 18.84 -17.88 3.29
N GLN A 7 19.09 -16.71 2.73
CA GLN A 7 18.08 -16.00 1.97
C GLN A 7 17.94 -16.67 0.60
N PRO A 8 16.71 -17.00 0.17
CA PRO A 8 16.47 -17.50 -1.17
C PRO A 8 17.04 -16.55 -2.22
N ARG A 9 17.66 -17.08 -3.27
CA ARG A 9 18.09 -16.26 -4.43
C ARG A 9 16.89 -15.76 -5.22
N PHE A 10 15.83 -16.58 -5.27
CA PHE A 10 14.61 -16.29 -6.00
C PHE A 10 13.51 -15.83 -5.06
N ILE A 11 12.86 -14.73 -5.41
CA ILE A 11 11.70 -14.18 -4.70
C ILE A 11 10.46 -14.40 -5.55
N ARG A 12 9.38 -14.90 -4.93
CA ARG A 12 8.10 -15.07 -5.62
C ARG A 12 7.46 -13.72 -5.93
N ALA A 13 6.68 -13.63 -7.00
CA ALA A 13 5.98 -12.39 -7.37
C ALA A 13 5.10 -11.81 -6.25
N GLY A 14 4.55 -12.63 -5.36
CA GLY A 14 3.80 -12.16 -4.18
C GLY A 14 4.67 -11.53 -3.09
N GLU A 15 5.94 -11.92 -2.98
CA GLU A 15 6.88 -11.46 -1.95
C GLU A 15 7.78 -10.32 -2.45
N ALA A 16 7.94 -10.16 -3.77
CA ALA A 16 8.80 -9.14 -4.36
C ALA A 16 8.40 -7.68 -4.00
N PRO A 17 7.10 -7.31 -3.94
CA PRO A 17 6.71 -5.98 -3.48
C PRO A 17 7.07 -5.76 -2.00
N ALA A 18 6.91 -6.78 -1.16
CA ALA A 18 7.25 -6.70 0.25
C ALA A 18 8.76 -6.55 0.47
N TYR A 19 9.58 -7.20 -0.37
CA TYR A 19 11.04 -7.04 -0.34
C TYR A 19 11.47 -5.58 -0.55
N LEU A 20 10.86 -4.88 -1.51
CA LEU A 20 11.13 -3.46 -1.78
C LEU A 20 10.33 -2.50 -0.88
N SER A 21 9.54 -3.04 0.07
CA SER A 21 8.62 -2.26 0.91
C SER A 21 7.69 -1.34 0.10
N MET A 22 7.20 -1.86 -1.03
CA MET A 22 6.42 -1.13 -2.02
C MET A 22 5.04 -1.78 -2.20
N ASN A 23 4.03 -0.99 -2.55
CA ASN A 23 2.70 -1.51 -2.84
C ASN A 23 2.69 -2.29 -4.17
N LEU A 24 1.92 -3.38 -4.22
CA LEU A 24 1.82 -4.27 -5.37
C LEU A 24 1.48 -3.56 -6.70
N PRO A 25 0.53 -2.60 -6.76
CA PRO A 25 0.23 -1.92 -8.03
C PRO A 25 1.43 -1.12 -8.57
N LEU A 26 2.13 -0.40 -7.69
CA LEU A 26 3.28 0.41 -8.07
C LEU A 26 4.48 -0.47 -8.44
N PHE A 27 4.64 -1.61 -7.76
CA PHE A 27 5.64 -2.62 -8.14
C PHE A 27 5.40 -3.12 -9.58
N ASN A 28 4.15 -3.43 -9.92
CA ASN A 28 3.78 -3.90 -11.25
C ASN A 28 4.00 -2.86 -12.36
N GLU A 29 3.92 -1.57 -12.05
CA GLU A 29 4.13 -0.49 -13.02
C GLU A 29 5.60 -0.08 -13.15
N ILE A 30 6.34 0.02 -12.03
CA ILE A 30 7.66 0.65 -12.00
C ILE A 30 8.80 -0.37 -11.94
N VAL A 31 8.58 -1.55 -11.36
CA VAL A 31 9.65 -2.55 -11.18
C VAL A 31 9.54 -3.61 -12.25
N ARG A 32 8.35 -4.16 -12.42
CA ARG A 32 8.07 -5.31 -13.28
C ARG A 32 8.53 -5.17 -14.74
N PRO A 33 8.45 -3.99 -15.39
CA PRO A 33 8.96 -3.83 -16.76
C PRO A 33 10.50 -3.83 -16.87
N PHE A 34 11.22 -3.67 -15.76
CA PHE A 34 12.67 -3.48 -15.73
C PHE A 34 13.42 -4.66 -15.12
N VAL A 35 12.71 -5.69 -14.66
CA VAL A 35 13.27 -6.87 -14.00
C VAL A 35 12.79 -8.10 -14.76
N ASN A 36 13.69 -9.05 -15.01
CA ASN A 36 13.35 -10.27 -15.73
C ASN A 36 12.46 -11.19 -14.89
N GLU A 37 11.35 -11.62 -15.49
CA GLU A 37 10.45 -12.62 -14.92
C GLU A 37 10.86 -14.02 -15.38
N PHE A 38 10.91 -14.97 -14.44
CA PHE A 38 11.01 -16.38 -14.79
C PHE A 38 9.85 -17.18 -14.20
N PRO A 39 9.29 -18.13 -14.96
CA PRO A 39 8.29 -19.03 -14.43
C PRO A 39 8.93 -19.97 -13.39
N ILE A 40 8.32 -20.06 -12.21
CA ILE A 40 8.64 -21.06 -11.19
C ILE A 40 7.47 -22.06 -11.14
N GLY A 41 7.64 -23.19 -11.84
CA GLY A 41 6.61 -24.22 -11.99
C GLY A 41 5.50 -23.80 -12.97
N GLU A 42 4.33 -24.43 -12.85
CA GLU A 42 3.21 -24.21 -13.80
C GLU A 42 2.52 -22.85 -13.69
N ARG A 43 2.51 -22.25 -12.48
CA ARG A 43 1.73 -21.04 -12.19
C ARG A 43 2.51 -19.94 -11.47
N GLY A 44 3.70 -20.24 -10.99
CA GLY A 44 4.49 -19.29 -10.23
C GLY A 44 5.31 -18.40 -11.15
N VAL A 45 5.51 -17.15 -10.75
CA VAL A 45 6.51 -16.26 -11.33
C VAL A 45 7.49 -15.88 -10.23
N GLY A 46 8.77 -15.84 -10.59
CA GLY A 46 9.88 -15.48 -9.74
C GLY A 46 10.72 -14.35 -10.30
N PHE A 47 11.45 -13.71 -9.39
CA PHE A 47 12.41 -12.66 -9.64
C PHE A 47 13.73 -12.98 -8.94
N ASP A 48 14.85 -12.56 -9.53
CA ASP A 48 16.16 -12.69 -8.88
C ASP A 48 16.34 -11.55 -7.89
N ARG A 49 16.75 -11.88 -6.67
CA ARG A 49 17.06 -10.90 -5.64
C ARG A 49 18.17 -9.93 -6.08
N GLN A 50 19.20 -10.43 -6.78
CA GLN A 50 20.32 -9.57 -7.20
C GLN A 50 19.87 -8.52 -8.21
N GLU A 51 18.93 -8.87 -9.08
CA GLU A 51 18.37 -7.96 -10.07
C GLU A 51 17.47 -6.90 -9.42
N LEU A 52 16.63 -7.31 -8.45
CA LEU A 52 15.84 -6.39 -7.64
C LEU A 52 16.71 -5.39 -6.87
N ASP A 53 17.82 -5.86 -6.28
CA ASP A 53 18.77 -5.00 -5.57
C ASP A 53 19.47 -4.00 -6.51
N ALA A 54 19.84 -4.43 -7.72
CA ALA A 54 20.46 -3.58 -8.74
C ALA A 54 19.49 -2.50 -9.23
N TRP A 55 18.22 -2.88 -9.47
CA TRP A 55 17.16 -1.93 -9.80
C TRP A 55 16.95 -0.92 -8.68
N ALA A 56 16.87 -1.37 -7.41
CA ALA A 56 16.66 -0.49 -6.26
C ALA A 56 17.81 0.51 -6.10
N SER A 57 19.05 0.07 -6.28
CA SER A 57 20.23 0.94 -6.23
C SER A 57 20.18 2.03 -7.31
N SER A 58 19.79 1.65 -8.53
CA SER A 58 19.62 2.57 -9.66
C SER A 58 18.47 3.56 -9.42
N TYR A 59 17.37 3.08 -8.84
CA TYR A 59 16.22 3.90 -8.48
C TYR A 59 16.57 4.93 -7.40
N VAL A 60 17.30 4.53 -6.36
CA VAL A 60 17.78 5.44 -5.32
C VAL A 60 18.74 6.46 -5.91
N ALA A 61 19.70 6.06 -6.76
CA ALA A 61 20.62 7.00 -7.39
C ALA A 61 19.88 8.05 -8.25
N ALA A 62 18.84 7.66 -8.97
CA ALA A 62 18.07 8.55 -9.83
C ALA A 62 17.05 9.44 -9.07
N LYS A 63 16.54 8.97 -7.92
CA LYS A 63 15.46 9.63 -7.17
C LYS A 63 15.89 10.18 -5.80
N ALA A 64 17.15 9.98 -5.41
CA ALA A 64 17.68 10.54 -4.18
C ALA A 64 17.58 12.06 -4.22
N ILE A 65 16.85 12.61 -3.26
CA ILE A 65 16.80 14.06 -3.03
C ILE A 65 18.08 14.42 -2.28
N ASP A 66 18.94 15.23 -2.89
CA ASP A 66 20.15 15.75 -2.26
C ASP A 66 19.79 16.61 -1.05
N LYS A 67 19.82 16.00 0.15
CA LYS A 67 19.66 16.70 1.43
C LYS A 67 20.90 17.49 1.84
N LYS A 68 21.83 17.79 0.92
CA LYS A 68 23.09 18.50 1.21
C LYS A 68 22.90 19.93 1.74
N GLY A 69 21.70 20.50 1.63
CA GLY A 69 21.31 21.75 2.29
C GLY A 69 20.83 21.61 3.74
N ALA A 70 20.56 20.40 4.22
CA ALA A 70 20.19 20.14 5.62
C ALA A 70 21.44 19.95 6.49
N ARG A 71 22.36 20.92 6.44
CA ARG A 71 23.38 21.06 7.47
C ARG A 71 22.66 21.43 8.77
N GLU A 72 22.74 20.53 9.75
CA GLU A 72 22.68 20.83 11.18
C GLU A 72 21.63 21.88 11.60
N GLN A 73 20.37 21.47 11.63
CA GLN A 73 19.56 21.79 12.80
C GLN A 73 19.51 20.56 13.69
N GLN A 74 20.67 19.97 13.98
CA GLN A 74 20.87 19.33 15.27
C GLN A 74 20.89 20.46 16.31
N LEU A 75 19.73 21.05 16.57
CA LEU A 75 19.52 21.66 17.86
C LEU A 75 19.76 20.53 18.87
N PRO A 76 20.70 20.66 19.82
CA PRO A 76 20.78 19.70 20.90
C PRO A 76 19.38 19.64 21.48
N ARG A 77 18.83 18.43 21.61
CA ARG A 77 17.56 18.12 22.28
C ARG A 77 17.45 19.06 23.48
N SER A 78 16.73 20.16 23.31
CA SER A 78 16.86 21.27 24.24
C SER A 78 16.43 20.76 25.59
N GLU A 79 17.32 20.94 26.56
CA GLU A 79 17.01 20.85 27.98
C GLU A 79 15.65 21.48 28.21
N ARG A 80 14.83 20.84 29.05
CA ARG A 80 13.53 21.33 29.50
C ARG A 80 13.59 22.84 29.78
N GLN A 81 13.22 23.65 28.80
CA GLN A 81 12.94 25.06 29.03
C GLN A 81 11.54 25.13 29.61
N LYS A 82 11.52 25.05 30.93
CA LYS A 82 10.47 25.56 31.80
C LYS A 82 10.24 27.03 31.42
N GLY A 83 9.21 27.29 30.61
CA GLY A 83 8.92 28.63 30.11
C GLY A 83 7.74 28.61 29.15
N GLU A 84 6.55 28.70 29.73
CA GLU A 84 5.27 29.17 29.16
C GLU A 84 5.22 29.42 27.64
N THR A 85 5.08 28.36 26.86
CA THR A 85 4.27 28.45 25.64
C THR A 85 2.93 27.85 25.97
N GLN A 86 2.03 28.71 26.42
CA GLN A 86 0.59 28.52 26.39
C GLN A 86 0.25 27.81 25.07
N TRP A 87 -0.05 26.52 25.16
CA TRP A 87 -0.69 25.80 24.08
C TRP A 87 -1.80 26.70 23.58
N ARG A 88 -1.80 27.05 22.29
CA ARG A 88 -2.95 27.75 21.72
C ARG A 88 -4.09 26.75 21.80
N GLU A 89 -4.81 26.80 22.91
CA GLU A 89 -6.09 26.16 23.13
C GLU A 89 -7.05 26.84 22.17
N LYS A 90 -6.97 26.45 20.90
CA LYS A 90 -8.10 26.62 20.00
C LYS A 90 -9.17 25.72 20.61
N ARG A 91 -10.03 26.33 21.44
CA ARG A 91 -11.33 25.77 21.78
C ARG A 91 -11.95 25.34 20.46
N SER A 92 -11.94 24.03 20.24
CA SER A 92 -12.68 23.44 19.14
C SER A 92 -14.13 23.82 19.40
N GLN A 93 -14.73 24.56 18.48
CA GLN A 93 -16.17 24.78 18.52
C GLN A 93 -16.79 23.38 18.55
N ALA A 94 -17.48 23.04 19.64
CA ALA A 94 -18.15 21.77 19.77
C ALA A 94 -19.13 21.67 18.59
N SER A 95 -18.83 20.80 17.63
CA SER A 95 -19.86 20.39 16.68
C SER A 95 -21.00 19.80 17.50
N PRO A 96 -22.26 20.23 17.33
CA PRO A 96 -23.38 19.50 17.85
C PRO A 96 -23.44 18.18 17.06
N LYS A 97 -22.71 17.18 17.53
CA LYS A 97 -22.79 15.82 17.01
C LYS A 97 -24.08 15.21 17.56
N GLY A 98 -25.20 15.69 17.02
CA GLY A 98 -26.45 14.95 17.08
C GLY A 98 -26.19 13.58 16.46
N LYS A 99 -26.45 12.52 17.22
CA LYS A 99 -26.28 11.14 16.78
C LYS A 99 -27.35 10.85 15.73
N VAL A 100 -27.08 11.22 14.48
CA VAL A 100 -27.91 10.82 13.35
C VAL A 100 -27.18 9.72 12.60
N SER A 101 -27.61 8.50 12.89
CA SER A 101 -27.42 7.37 11.99
C SER A 101 -28.10 7.72 10.66
N GLY A 102 -27.31 7.85 9.60
CA GLY A 102 -27.83 7.85 8.23
C GLY A 102 -28.27 6.44 7.88
N ILE A 103 -29.46 6.04 8.34
CA ILE A 103 -30.12 4.80 7.95
C ILE A 103 -30.62 5.02 6.52
N SER A 104 -30.06 4.29 5.55
CA SER A 104 -30.67 4.21 4.23
C SER A 104 -31.94 3.37 4.34
N THR A 105 -33.10 4.02 4.34
CA THR A 105 -34.44 3.40 4.35
C THR A 105 -34.88 3.01 2.95
N ARG A 106 -34.08 2.20 2.24
CA ARG A 106 -34.65 1.38 1.16
C ARG A 106 -35.02 0.03 1.75
N LYS A 107 -36.32 -0.18 1.99
CA LYS A 107 -36.86 -1.50 2.27
C LYS A 107 -36.79 -2.30 0.96
N SER A 108 -35.71 -3.05 0.76
CA SER A 108 -35.72 -4.11 -0.25
C SER A 108 -36.67 -5.20 0.24
N THR A 109 -37.72 -5.47 -0.53
CA THR A 109 -38.70 -6.52 -0.23
C THR A 109 -38.13 -7.86 -0.72
N ALA A 110 -38.53 -8.98 -0.14
CA ALA A 110 -38.07 -10.32 -0.57
C ALA A 110 -38.24 -10.58 -2.09
N LYS A 111 -39.21 -9.91 -2.73
CA LYS A 111 -39.42 -9.88 -4.19
C LYS A 111 -38.24 -9.30 -5.00
N ASP A 112 -37.49 -8.36 -4.42
CA ASP A 112 -36.35 -7.73 -5.08
C ASP A 112 -35.15 -8.69 -5.15
N PHE A 113 -35.01 -9.55 -4.13
CA PHE A 113 -34.00 -10.61 -4.11
C PHE A 113 -34.31 -11.74 -5.10
N THR A 114 -35.60 -12.11 -5.27
CA THR A 114 -35.98 -13.15 -6.24
C THR A 114 -35.77 -12.68 -7.68
N ASN A 115 -36.11 -11.43 -8.01
CA ASN A 115 -35.86 -10.85 -9.34
C ASN A 115 -34.36 -10.76 -9.67
N LEU A 116 -33.52 -10.50 -8.68
CA LEU A 116 -32.06 -10.49 -8.85
C LEU A 116 -31.51 -11.89 -9.13
N LEU A 117 -31.98 -12.92 -8.41
CA LEU A 117 -31.61 -14.31 -8.68
C LEU A 117 -32.03 -14.74 -10.08
N GLU A 118 -33.22 -14.36 -10.53
CA GLU A 118 -33.75 -14.69 -11.85
C GLU A 118 -32.99 -13.96 -12.99
N GLN A 119 -32.52 -12.72 -12.77
CA GLN A 119 -31.64 -12.04 -13.73
C GLN A 119 -30.23 -12.64 -13.79
N VAL A 120 -29.67 -13.08 -12.65
CA VAL A 120 -28.33 -13.71 -12.61
C VAL A 120 -28.36 -15.11 -13.21
N THR A 121 -29.48 -15.82 -13.06
CA THR A 121 -29.68 -17.17 -13.61
C THR A 121 -30.34 -17.16 -15.00
N GLY A 122 -30.81 -15.99 -15.45
CA GLY A 122 -31.44 -15.75 -16.74
C GLY A 122 -30.45 -15.96 -17.87
N LYS A 123 -30.57 -17.12 -18.52
CA LYS A 123 -29.79 -17.51 -19.70
C LYS A 123 -29.88 -16.43 -20.77
N LYS A 124 -28.71 -15.91 -21.17
CA LYS A 124 -28.49 -15.13 -22.38
C LYS A 124 -29.00 -15.93 -23.59
N GLN A 125 -30.14 -15.56 -24.16
CA GLN A 125 -30.52 -16.04 -25.48
C GLN A 125 -29.67 -15.32 -26.52
N SER A 126 -28.76 -16.07 -27.12
CA SER A 126 -28.07 -15.72 -28.36
C SER A 126 -29.09 -15.57 -29.50
N ALA A 127 -28.88 -14.51 -30.28
CA ALA A 127 -29.63 -14.15 -31.48
C ALA A 127 -29.64 -15.24 -32.56
N THR A 128 -30.67 -15.22 -33.42
CA THR A 128 -30.60 -15.16 -34.90
C THR A 128 -31.98 -15.45 -35.48
#